data_AF-Q26FC9-F1
#
_entry.id   AF-Q26FC9-F1
#
_cell.length_a   1.000
_cell.length_b   1.000
_cell.length_c   1.000
_cell.angle_alpha   90.00
_cell.angle_beta   90.00
_cell.angle_gamma   90.00
#
_symmetry.space_group_name_H-M   'P 1'
#
loop_
_entity.id
_entity.type
_entity.pdbx_description
1 polymer ?
#
loop_
_entity_poly.entity_id
_entity_poly.type
_entity_poly.pdbx_seq_one_letter_code
_entity_poly.pdbx_strand_id
1 'polypeptide(L)'
;MKEKIHFENLTALKNVVPTVIGALLCLIFGGLIITDDATVTYLIPAFLGITILGIPQIKNIRRRNTIKYNHSGLTAKLLGFRTFGFQFKDIEEVELSDTRLLLKIKEMDEVTLSRKRFQEDSLTQLHTLIQQKTAQL
;
A
#
# COMPACT_ATOMS: atom_id res chain seq x y z
N MET A 1 -20.90 11.56 6.27
CA MET A 1 -20.75 10.77 5.04
C MET A 1 -19.72 9.65 5.26
N LYS A 2 -20.04 8.39 4.95
CA LYS A 2 -19.09 7.27 5.08
C LYS A 2 -18.24 7.20 3.81
N GLU A 3 -17.05 7.82 3.81
CA GLU A 3 -16.07 7.64 2.72
C GLU A 3 -15.52 6.20 2.77
N LYS A 4 -16.01 5.33 1.89
CA LYS A 4 -15.56 3.94 1.76
C LYS A 4 -14.33 3.89 0.86
N ILE A 5 -13.17 3.60 1.44
CA ILE A 5 -11.97 3.25 0.67
C ILE A 5 -12.20 1.88 0.02
N HIS A 6 -12.21 1.88 -1.31
CA HIS A 6 -12.31 0.72 -2.20
C HIS A 6 -11.27 -0.34 -1.82
N PHE A 7 -11.75 -1.50 -1.33
CA PHE A 7 -10.96 -2.72 -1.38
C PHE A 7 -10.96 -3.19 -2.83
N GLU A 8 -9.84 -2.98 -3.53
CA GLU A 8 -9.70 -3.42 -4.91
C GLU A 8 -9.61 -4.95 -4.91
N ASN A 9 -10.62 -5.59 -5.49
CA ASN A 9 -10.70 -7.04 -5.57
C ASN A 9 -9.55 -7.57 -6.43
N LEU A 10 -8.69 -8.42 -5.86
CA LEU A 10 -7.55 -9.01 -6.56
C LEU A 10 -7.98 -10.00 -7.65
N THR A 11 -9.23 -10.50 -7.61
CA THR A 11 -9.85 -11.29 -8.69
C THR A 11 -10.58 -10.43 -9.72
N ALA A 12 -10.54 -9.09 -9.61
CA ALA A 12 -11.09 -8.23 -10.64
C ALA A 12 -10.36 -8.46 -11.97
N LEU A 13 -11.13 -8.59 -13.05
CA LEU A 13 -10.65 -8.90 -14.40
C LEU A 13 -9.43 -8.06 -14.80
N LYS A 14 -9.42 -6.77 -14.42
CA LYS A 14 -8.32 -5.82 -14.70
C LYS A 14 -6.95 -6.20 -14.14
N ASN A 15 -6.91 -7.03 -13.10
CA ASN A 15 -5.68 -7.54 -12.49
C ASN A 15 -5.37 -8.97 -12.96
N VAL A 16 -6.41 -9.79 -13.18
CA VAL A 16 -6.26 -11.18 -13.63
C VAL A 16 -5.79 -11.26 -15.09
N VAL A 17 -6.37 -10.47 -15.98
CA VAL A 17 -6.06 -10.46 -17.42
C VAL A 17 -4.57 -10.20 -17.69
N PRO A 18 -3.94 -9.14 -17.17
CA PRO A 18 -2.50 -8.95 -17.38
C PRO A 18 -1.64 -10.05 -16.75
N THR A 19 -2.04 -10.62 -15.61
CA THR A 19 -1.30 -11.75 -15.01
C THR A 19 -1.35 -13.01 -15.88
N VAL A 20 -2.52 -13.32 -16.46
CA VAL A 20 -2.68 -14.46 -17.38
C VAL A 20 -1.88 -14.25 -18.66
N ILE A 21 -1.91 -13.03 -19.23
CA ILE A 21 -1.12 -12.68 -20.43
C ILE A 21 0.38 -12.80 -20.14
N GLY A 22 0.85 -12.26 -19.01
CA GLY A 22 2.25 -12.35 -18.61
C GLY A 22 2.71 -13.80 -18.39
N ALA A 23 1.87 -14.64 -17.78
CA ALA A 23 2.16 -16.05 -17.57
C ALA A 23 2.24 -16.82 -18.89
N LEU A 24 1.32 -16.58 -19.84
CA LEU A 24 1.34 -17.20 -21.17
C LEU A 24 2.58 -16.81 -21.97
N LEU A 25 2.98 -15.53 -21.93
CA LEU A 25 4.20 -15.07 -22.58
C LEU A 25 5.44 -15.77 -22.00
N CYS A 26 5.52 -15.91 -20.67
CA CYS A 26 6.62 -16.62 -20.03
C CYS A 26 6.63 -18.12 -20.37
N LEU A 27 5.47 -18.78 -20.41
CA LEU A 27 5.36 -20.21 -20.69
C LEU A 27 5.72 -20.55 -22.13
N ILE A 28 5.14 -19.80 -23.09
CA ILE A 28 5.33 -20.07 -24.53
C ILE A 28 6.76 -19.69 -24.93
N PHE A 29 7.18 -18.46 -24.68
CA PHE A 29 8.49 -17.99 -25.13
C PHE A 29 9.64 -18.51 -24.25
N GLY A 30 9.42 -18.70 -22.94
CA GLY A 30 10.39 -19.38 -22.08
C GLY A 30 10.59 -20.84 -22.45
N GLY A 31 9.52 -21.56 -22.83
CA GLY A 31 9.62 -22.91 -23.37
C GLY A 31 10.39 -22.97 -24.69
N LEU A 32 10.08 -22.05 -25.62
CA LEU A 32 10.76 -21.95 -26.91
C LEU A 32 12.26 -21.64 -26.78
N ILE A 33 12.66 -20.82 -25.80
CA ILE A 33 14.09 -20.56 -25.50
C ILE A 33 14.84 -21.84 -25.14
N ILE A 34 14.19 -22.78 -24.44
CA ILE A 34 14.79 -24.04 -24.00
C ILE A 34 14.87 -25.06 -25.15
N THR A 35 13.90 -25.06 -26.07
CA THR A 35 13.80 -26.07 -27.13
C THR A 35 14.45 -25.68 -28.46
N ASP A 36 14.55 -24.38 -28.77
CA ASP A 36 14.93 -23.85 -30.09
C ASP A 36 16.17 -22.94 -30.04
N ASP A 37 17.04 -23.18 -29.05
CA ASP A 37 18.34 -22.53 -28.86
C ASP A 37 18.26 -20.99 -28.86
N ALA A 38 17.70 -20.44 -27.76
CA ALA A 38 17.76 -19.05 -27.32
C ALA A 38 17.92 -17.96 -28.42
N THR A 39 17.02 -17.95 -29.42
CA THR A 39 16.98 -16.87 -30.40
C THR A 39 16.53 -15.56 -29.74
N VAL A 40 17.24 -14.46 -30.01
CA VAL A 40 17.01 -13.13 -29.39
C VAL A 40 15.54 -12.69 -29.51
N THR A 41 14.87 -13.11 -30.57
CA THR A 41 13.44 -12.87 -30.86
C THR A 41 12.50 -13.42 -29.78
N TYR A 42 12.83 -14.52 -29.10
CA TYR A 42 12.02 -15.10 -28.03
C TYR A 42 12.34 -14.49 -26.65
N LEU A 43 13.49 -13.85 -26.52
CA LEU A 43 13.99 -13.27 -25.28
C LEU A 43 13.22 -12.00 -24.88
N ILE A 44 12.90 -11.16 -25.87
CA ILE A 44 12.13 -9.92 -25.70
C ILE A 44 10.70 -10.17 -25.16
N PRO A 45 9.88 -11.05 -25.77
CA PRO A 45 8.53 -11.33 -25.27
C PRO A 45 8.53 -12.07 -23.93
N ALA A 46 9.53 -12.92 -23.65
CA ALA A 46 9.69 -13.56 -22.34
C ALA A 46 9.97 -12.52 -21.24
N PHE A 47 10.86 -11.55 -21.49
CA PHE A 47 11.12 -10.46 -20.57
C PHE A 47 9.87 -9.59 -20.35
N LEU A 48 9.15 -9.23 -21.41
CA LEU A 48 7.88 -8.50 -21.31
C LEU A 48 6.87 -9.24 -20.43
N GLY A 49 6.77 -10.57 -20.54
CA GLY A 49 5.93 -11.40 -19.68
C GLY A 49 6.29 -11.25 -18.20
N ILE A 50 7.59 -11.32 -17.86
CA ILE A 50 8.09 -11.14 -16.48
C ILE A 50 7.75 -9.74 -15.95
N THR A 51 7.94 -8.69 -16.76
CA THR A 51 7.65 -7.31 -16.35
C THR A 51 6.16 -7.12 -16.07
N ILE A 52 5.29 -7.68 -16.92
CA ILE A 52 3.83 -7.61 -16.74
C ILE A 52 3.38 -8.35 -15.47
N LEU A 53 4.01 -9.48 -15.13
CA LEU A 53 3.76 -10.21 -13.88
C LEU A 53 4.20 -9.41 -12.64
N GLY A 54 5.26 -8.62 -12.76
CA GLY A 54 5.78 -7.79 -11.65
C GLY A 54 4.87 -6.63 -11.25
N ILE A 55 4.17 -6.00 -12.20
CA ILE A 55 3.33 -4.81 -11.96
C ILE A 55 2.25 -5.01 -10.88
N PRO A 56 1.40 -6.06 -10.92
CA PRO A 56 0.39 -6.28 -9.88
C PRO A 56 1.02 -6.61 -8.52
N GLN A 57 2.16 -7.31 -8.47
CA GLN A 57 2.87 -7.57 -7.21
C GLN A 57 3.40 -6.29 -6.57
N ILE A 58 4.00 -5.39 -7.37
CA ILE A 58 4.48 -4.08 -6.90
C ILE A 58 3.33 -3.23 -6.36
N LYS A 59 2.16 -3.22 -7.04
CA LYS A 59 0.96 -2.54 -6.56
C LYS A 59 0.45 -3.12 -5.24
N ASN A 60 0.47 -4.45 -5.08
CA ASN A 60 0.02 -5.12 -3.88
C ASN A 60 0.95 -4.84 -2.67
N ILE A 61 2.27 -4.75 -2.91
CA ILE A 61 3.26 -4.32 -1.92
C ILE A 61 3.01 -2.86 -1.51
N ARG A 62 2.77 -1.96 -2.48
CA ARG A 62 2.49 -0.54 -2.21
C ARG A 62 1.20 -0.31 -1.42
N ARG A 63 0.17 -1.15 -1.59
CA ARG A 63 -1.13 -1.01 -0.90
C ARG A 63 -1.20 -1.62 0.51
N ARG A 64 -0.10 -2.15 1.06
CA ARG A 64 -0.11 -2.75 2.41
C ARG A 64 -0.32 -1.73 3.54
N ASN A 65 -0.02 -0.45 3.29
CA ASN A 65 -0.32 0.65 4.18
C ASN A 65 -1.66 1.29 3.78
N THR A 66 -2.65 1.27 4.65
CA THR A 66 -3.96 1.89 4.42
C THR A 66 -4.41 2.62 5.66
N ILE A 67 -4.81 3.87 5.50
CA ILE A 67 -5.43 4.67 6.56
C ILE A 67 -6.87 4.93 6.14
N LYS A 68 -7.81 4.55 7.00
CA LYS A 68 -9.25 4.81 6.84
C LYS A 68 -9.69 5.76 7.94
N TYR A 69 -10.45 6.78 7.62
CA TYR A 69 -10.97 7.70 8.61
C TYR A 69 -12.46 7.94 8.38
N ASN A 70 -13.16 8.30 9.44
CA ASN A 70 -14.50 8.84 9.40
C ASN A 70 -14.51 10.15 10.20
N HIS A 71 -15.69 10.61 10.61
CA HIS A 71 -15.89 11.89 11.29
C HIS A 71 -15.55 11.79 12.79
N SER A 72 -15.50 10.57 13.33
CA SER A 72 -15.27 10.28 14.75
C SER A 72 -13.90 9.67 15.04
N GLY A 73 -13.23 9.06 14.06
CA GLY A 73 -12.00 8.32 14.28
C GLY A 73 -11.29 7.84 13.03
N LEU A 74 -10.15 7.18 13.26
CA LEU A 74 -9.21 6.72 12.26
C LEU A 74 -8.80 5.27 12.53
N THR A 75 -8.62 4.48 11.49
CA THR A 75 -8.12 3.10 11.51
C THR A 75 -6.96 2.98 10.54
N ALA A 76 -5.79 2.62 11.05
CA ALA A 76 -4.58 2.45 10.28
C ALA A 76 -4.17 0.97 10.23
N LYS A 77 -3.96 0.48 9.01
CA LYS A 77 -3.31 -0.79 8.74
C LYS A 77 -1.95 -0.49 8.11
N LEU A 78 -0.90 -0.54 8.91
CA LEU A 78 0.46 -0.23 8.48
C LEU A 78 1.31 -1.50 8.51
N LEU A 79 2.18 -1.66 7.52
CA LEU A 79 3.12 -2.75 7.43
C LEU A 79 4.09 -2.72 8.62
N GLY A 80 4.18 -3.84 9.35
CA GLY A 80 5.04 -3.95 10.52
C GLY A 80 4.44 -3.39 11.81
N PHE A 81 3.19 -2.93 11.78
CA PHE A 81 2.40 -2.58 12.97
C PHE A 81 1.16 -3.47 13.04
N ARG A 82 0.66 -3.74 14.25
CA ARG A 82 -0.68 -4.31 14.43
C ARG A 82 -1.69 -3.30 13.88
N THR A 83 -2.77 -3.76 13.23
CA THR A 83 -3.83 -2.84 12.81
C THR A 83 -4.39 -2.15 14.04
N PHE A 84 -4.40 -0.82 14.06
CA PHE A 84 -4.86 -0.01 15.18
C PHE A 84 -5.88 1.02 14.72
N GLY A 85 -6.79 1.40 15.60
CA GLY A 85 -7.76 2.46 15.33
C GLY A 85 -8.15 3.16 16.61
N PHE A 86 -8.42 4.46 16.49
CA PHE A 86 -8.71 5.35 17.61
C PHE A 86 -9.78 6.36 17.21
N GLN A 87 -10.46 6.94 18.21
CA GLN A 87 -11.36 8.07 17.99
C GLN A 87 -10.56 9.37 18.14
N PHE A 88 -10.91 10.42 17.40
CA PHE A 88 -10.16 11.68 17.44
C PHE A 88 -10.25 12.36 18.81
N LYS A 89 -11.33 12.12 19.56
CA LYS A 89 -11.49 12.61 20.94
C LYS A 89 -10.59 11.90 21.97
N ASP A 90 -10.04 10.74 21.62
CA ASP A 90 -9.20 9.94 22.50
C ASP A 90 -7.71 10.26 22.29
N ILE A 91 -7.40 11.23 21.42
CA ILE A 91 -6.04 11.68 21.15
C ILE A 91 -5.57 12.59 22.29
N GLU A 92 -4.48 12.22 22.92
CA GLU A 92 -3.85 13.02 23.97
C GLU A 92 -2.79 13.96 23.38
N GLU A 93 -1.96 13.42 22.48
CA GLU A 93 -0.82 14.16 21.94
C GLU A 93 -0.49 13.69 20.52
N VAL A 94 -0.16 14.66 19.67
CA VAL A 94 0.27 14.43 18.28
C VAL A 94 1.46 15.34 18.03
N GLU A 95 2.63 14.75 17.84
CA GLU A 95 3.86 15.50 17.60
C GLU A 95 4.49 15.04 16.28
N LEU A 96 4.67 15.99 15.35
CA LEU A 96 5.46 15.77 14.14
C LEU A 96 6.86 16.36 14.37
N SER A 97 7.84 15.50 14.62
CA SER A 97 9.25 15.88 14.71
C SER A 97 9.97 15.60 13.38
N ASP A 98 11.21 16.07 13.26
CA ASP A 98 12.06 15.91 12.05
C ASP A 98 12.33 14.45 11.64
N THR A 99 12.10 13.49 12.54
CA THR A 99 12.44 12.08 12.30
C THR A 99 11.25 11.12 12.44
N ARG A 100 10.14 11.57 13.02
CA ARG A 100 8.98 10.72 13.36
C ARG A 100 7.70 11.52 13.57
N LEU A 101 6.58 10.84 13.42
CA LEU A 101 5.26 11.26 13.91
C LEU A 101 4.92 10.40 15.13
N LEU A 102 4.70 11.04 16.27
CA LEU A 102 4.32 10.42 17.53
C LEU A 102 2.82 10.63 17.75
N LEU A 103 2.12 9.55 18.05
CA LEU A 103 0.69 9.53 18.33
C LEU A 103 0.47 8.91 19.70
N LYS A 104 0.02 9.72 20.65
CA LYS A 104 -0.39 9.28 21.98
C LYS A 104 -1.91 9.29 22.06
N ILE A 105 -2.48 8.12 22.29
CA ILE A 105 -3.92 7.90 22.35
C ILE A 105 -4.23 7.30 23.71
N LYS A 106 -5.30 7.79 24.33
CA LYS A 106 -5.77 7.30 25.62
C LYS A 106 -6.02 5.80 25.58
N GLU A 107 -5.51 5.08 26.60
CA GLU A 107 -5.66 3.62 26.75
C GLU A 107 -5.07 2.79 25.58
N MET A 108 -4.14 3.37 24.81
CA MET A 108 -3.40 2.67 23.76
C MET A 108 -1.90 2.89 23.92
N ASP A 109 -1.12 1.91 23.45
CA ASP A 109 0.33 2.05 23.36
C ASP A 109 0.68 3.20 22.41
N GLU A 110 1.74 3.93 22.77
CA GLU A 110 2.26 5.03 21.96
C GLU A 110 2.65 4.53 20.56
N VAL A 111 2.09 5.16 19.52
CA VAL A 111 2.37 4.79 18.15
C VAL A 111 3.39 5.77 17.56
N THR A 112 4.61 5.28 17.31
CA THR A 112 5.65 6.03 16.62
C THR A 112 5.77 5.62 15.15
N LEU A 113 5.53 6.55 14.23
CA LEU A 113 5.73 6.36 12.79
C LEU A 113 7.02 7.07 12.33
N SER A 114 8.04 6.29 11.95
CA SER A 114 9.34 6.84 11.53
C SER A 114 9.37 7.28 10.07
N ARG A 115 10.03 8.41 9.79
CA ARG A 115 10.32 8.89 8.41
C ARG A 115 11.24 7.95 7.61
N LYS A 116 11.96 7.03 8.29
CA LYS A 116 12.75 5.97 7.60
C LYS A 116 11.87 4.93 6.90
N ARG A 117 10.63 4.73 7.38
CA ARG A 117 9.69 3.73 6.85
C ARG A 117 8.56 4.33 6.02
N PHE A 118 8.20 5.58 6.27
CA PHE A 118 7.05 6.23 5.64
C PHE A 118 7.48 7.55 5.00
N GLN A 119 6.91 7.87 3.83
CA GLN A 119 7.19 9.11 3.11
C GLN A 119 6.76 10.32 3.94
N GLU A 120 7.54 11.40 3.86
CA GLU A 120 7.29 12.65 4.56
C GLU A 120 5.91 13.23 4.24
N ASP A 121 5.55 13.32 2.96
CA ASP A 121 4.23 13.81 2.54
C ASP A 121 3.08 13.04 3.17
N SER A 122 3.22 11.71 3.34
CA SER A 122 2.19 10.87 3.96
C SER A 122 2.06 11.13 5.46
N LEU A 123 3.17 11.41 6.15
CA LEU A 123 3.17 11.73 7.57
C LEU A 123 2.62 13.13 7.82
N THR A 124 2.99 14.10 6.98
CA THR A 124 2.47 15.46 7.03
C THR A 124 0.97 15.49 6.75
N GLN A 125 0.49 14.76 5.72
CA GLN A 125 -0.94 14.63 5.44
C GLN A 125 -1.71 14.01 6.62
N LEU A 126 -1.16 12.96 7.24
CA LEU A 126 -1.78 12.33 8.40
C LEU A 126 -1.85 13.29 9.60
N HIS A 127 -0.76 14.00 9.88
CA HIS A 127 -0.70 15.01 10.93
C HIS A 127 -1.74 16.12 10.73
N THR A 128 -1.79 16.71 9.53
CA THR A 128 -2.77 17.75 9.19
C THR A 128 -4.20 17.24 9.29
N LEU A 129 -4.49 16.01 8.82
CA LEU A 129 -5.81 15.41 8.91
C LEU A 129 -6.26 15.23 10.38
N ILE A 130 -5.36 14.76 11.23
CA ILE A 130 -5.65 14.58 12.66
C ILE A 130 -5.89 15.93 13.33
N GLN A 131 -5.05 16.94 13.08
CA GLN A 131 -5.24 18.29 13.62
C GLN A 131 -6.58 18.90 13.18
N GLN A 132 -6.91 18.81 11.89
CA GLN A 132 -8.17 19.33 11.35
C GLN A 132 -9.39 18.65 11.96
N LYS A 133 -9.35 17.33 12.18
CA LYS A 133 -10.47 16.58 12.76
C LYS A 133 -10.60 16.76 14.26
N THR A 134 -9.49 16.95 14.95
CA THR A 134 -9.49 17.25 16.40
C THR A 134 -9.96 18.68 16.67
N ALA A 135 -9.62 19.64 15.81
CA ALA A 135 -10.10 21.03 15.92
C ALA A 135 -11.60 21.20 15.56
N GLN A 136 -12.21 20.20 14.92
CA GLN A 136 -13.64 20.19 14.55
C GLN A 136 -14.53 19.45 15.56
N LEU A 137 -13.94 18.85 16.60
CA LEU A 137 -14.63 18.20 17.72
C LEU A 137 -14.94 19.22 18.82
#